data_AF-A0AAR5Q394-F1
#
_entry.id   AF-A0AAR5Q394-F1
#
_cell.length_a   1.000
_cell.length_b   1.000
_cell.length_c   1.000
_cell.angle_alpha   90.00
_cell.angle_beta   90.00
_cell.angle_gamma   90.00
#
_symmetry.space_group_name_H-M   'P 1'
#
loop_
_entity.id
_entity.type
_entity.pdbx_description
1 polymer ?
#
loop_
_entity_poly.entity_id
_entity_poly.type
_entity_poly.pdbx_seq_one_letter_code
_entity_poly.pdbx_strand_id
1 'polypeptide(L)'
;MPSGQPPGNVTHGNEGIQQLLAAEKRAAEKVAEARKRKVRRLKQANEEAQLEINAYRIAREQAYERFEKAHAGNKEDVSAQIDKDIEEYIRTVDKMVQENKEKVTAELVELVFNITPAVHPNFYVLKAFNQI
;
A
#
# COMPACT_ATOMS: atom_id res chain seq x y z
N MET A 1 81.82 32.15 -67.80
CA MET A 1 81.25 33.43 -67.35
C MET A 1 79.77 33.20 -67.02
N PRO A 2 79.27 33.81 -65.93
CA PRO A 2 78.48 33.21 -64.84
C PRO A 2 76.96 33.24 -65.16
N SER A 3 76.00 32.62 -64.45
CA SER A 3 75.79 32.51 -62.99
C SER A 3 74.47 31.73 -62.75
N GLY A 4 74.41 30.90 -61.70
CA GLY A 4 73.19 30.73 -60.88
C GLY A 4 72.41 29.41 -60.98
N GLN A 5 72.69 28.50 -60.05
CA GLN A 5 71.77 27.48 -59.53
C GLN A 5 71.58 27.80 -58.02
N PRO A 6 70.49 27.41 -57.29
CA PRO A 6 69.08 27.15 -57.61
C PRO A 6 68.11 27.97 -56.68
N PRO A 7 66.80 27.70 -56.57
CA PRO A 7 66.34 26.54 -55.80
C PRO A 7 65.26 25.74 -56.53
N GLY A 8 65.55 24.46 -56.75
CA GLY A 8 64.50 23.46 -56.63
C GLY A 8 64.08 23.38 -55.16
N ASN A 9 62.81 23.03 -54.94
CA ASN A 9 62.25 22.54 -53.67
C ASN A 9 61.62 23.57 -52.70
N VAL A 10 60.54 24.25 -53.11
CA VAL A 10 59.65 24.96 -52.15
C VAL A 10 58.16 24.65 -52.33
N THR A 11 57.74 23.91 -53.35
CA THR A 11 56.31 23.56 -53.56
C THR A 11 55.84 22.40 -52.67
N HIS A 12 56.72 21.44 -52.36
CA HIS A 12 56.36 20.25 -51.59
C HIS A 12 56.10 20.54 -50.10
N GLY A 13 56.76 21.56 -49.52
CA GLY A 13 56.56 21.95 -48.12
C GLY A 13 55.19 22.60 -47.88
N ASN A 14 54.76 23.49 -48.78
CA ASN A 14 53.47 24.17 -48.65
C ASN A 14 52.28 23.24 -48.90
N GLU A 15 52.37 22.31 -49.85
CA GLU A 15 51.33 21.30 -50.10
C GLU A 15 51.18 20.32 -48.91
N GLY A 16 52.30 19.91 -48.30
CA GLY A 16 52.29 19.08 -47.10
C GLY A 16 51.63 19.76 -45.89
N ILE A 17 51.90 21.05 -45.67
CA ILE A 17 51.25 21.82 -44.60
C ILE A 17 49.74 21.92 -44.82
N GLN A 18 49.28 22.18 -46.06
CA GLN A 18 47.85 22.25 -46.37
C GLN A 18 47.15 20.89 -46.15
N GLN A 19 47.82 19.78 -46.47
CA GLN A 19 47.28 18.44 -46.21
C GLN A 19 47.14 18.17 -44.72
N LEU A 20 48.13 18.59 -43.90
CA LEU A 20 48.07 18.46 -42.44
C LEU A 20 46.94 19.30 -41.84
N LEU A 21 46.77 20.55 -42.28
CA LEU A 21 45.68 21.42 -41.84
C LEU A 21 44.30 20.85 -42.21
N ALA A 22 44.17 20.28 -43.41
CA ALA A 22 42.94 19.61 -43.83
C ALA A 22 42.65 18.35 -43.00
N ALA A 23 43.69 17.58 -42.66
CA ALA A 23 43.56 16.41 -41.78
C ALA A 23 43.17 16.81 -40.35
N GLU A 24 43.75 17.89 -39.81
CA GLU A 24 43.42 18.44 -38.51
C GLU A 24 41.96 18.89 -38.46
N LYS A 25 41.49 19.63 -39.47
CA LYS A 25 40.09 20.04 -39.57
C LYS A 25 39.13 18.85 -39.60
N ARG A 26 39.40 17.83 -40.41
CA ARG A 26 38.57 16.61 -40.47
C ARG A 26 38.57 15.84 -39.15
N ALA A 27 39.70 15.77 -38.47
CA ALA A 27 39.78 15.14 -37.15
C ALA A 27 38.97 15.91 -36.11
N ALA A 28 39.10 17.24 -36.08
CA ALA A 28 38.33 18.11 -35.20
C ALA A 28 36.82 18.00 -35.43
N GLU A 29 36.38 18.01 -36.70
CA GLU A 29 34.98 17.83 -37.08
C GLU A 29 34.44 16.46 -36.63
N LYS A 30 35.19 15.38 -36.86
CA LYS A 30 34.81 14.02 -36.43
C LYS A 30 34.65 13.91 -34.92
N VAL A 31 35.55 14.54 -34.15
CA VAL A 31 35.45 14.58 -32.68
C VAL A 31 34.26 15.42 -32.22
N ALA A 32 34.02 16.58 -32.85
CA ALA A 32 32.89 17.44 -32.52
C ALA A 32 31.55 16.75 -32.79
N GLU A 33 31.43 16.05 -33.92
CA GLU A 33 30.24 15.26 -34.27
C GLU A 33 30.01 14.12 -33.27
N ALA A 34 31.07 13.40 -32.88
CA ALA A 34 30.98 12.35 -31.86
C ALA A 34 30.50 12.90 -30.51
N ARG A 35 31.01 14.06 -30.08
CA ARG A 35 30.56 14.74 -28.84
C ARG A 35 29.10 15.15 -28.94
N LYS A 36 28.67 15.77 -30.05
CA LYS A 36 27.27 16.16 -30.29
C LYS A 36 26.34 14.93 -30.26
N ARG A 37 26.74 13.82 -30.88
CA ARG A 37 26.00 12.56 -30.87
C ARG A 37 25.87 11.99 -29.45
N LYS A 38 26.92 12.02 -28.65
CA LYS A 38 26.90 11.58 -27.24
C LYS A 38 25.90 12.41 -26.43
N VAL A 39 25.97 13.75 -26.52
CA VAL A 39 25.04 14.65 -25.80
C VAL A 39 23.59 14.39 -26.22
N ARG A 40 23.33 14.23 -27.52
CA ARG A 40 21.98 13.92 -28.00
C ARG A 40 21.46 12.60 -27.43
N ARG A 41 22.27 11.55 -27.41
CA ARG A 41 21.87 10.24 -26.85
C ARG A 41 21.61 10.32 -25.35
N LEU A 42 22.39 11.09 -24.60
CA LEU A 42 22.16 11.28 -23.16
C LEU A 42 20.85 12.05 -22.89
N LYS A 43 20.56 13.10 -23.67
CA LYS A 43 19.29 13.82 -23.57
C LYS A 43 18.11 12.92 -23.89
N GLN A 44 18.17 12.19 -25.00
CA GLN A 44 17.14 11.25 -25.39
C GLN A 44 16.88 10.19 -24.31
N ALA A 45 17.94 9.59 -23.75
CA ALA A 45 17.79 8.59 -22.68
C ALA A 45 17.12 9.19 -21.42
N ASN A 46 17.46 10.42 -21.05
CA ASN A 46 16.82 11.10 -19.92
C ASN A 46 15.34 11.41 -20.19
N GLU A 47 15.01 11.88 -21.40
CA GLU A 47 13.63 12.18 -21.80
C GLU A 47 12.78 10.90 -21.83
N GLU A 48 13.30 9.81 -22.42
CA GLU A 48 12.63 8.51 -22.45
C GLU A 48 12.41 7.95 -21.04
N ALA A 49 13.42 8.00 -20.17
CA ALA A 49 13.28 7.56 -18.78
C ALA A 49 12.24 8.40 -18.01
N GLN A 50 12.21 9.71 -18.21
CA GLN A 50 11.23 10.58 -17.56
C GLN A 50 9.80 10.31 -18.05
N LEU A 51 9.62 10.03 -19.34
CA LEU A 51 8.34 9.64 -19.92
C LEU A 51 7.85 8.32 -19.30
N GLU A 52 8.73 7.32 -19.17
CA GLU A 52 8.39 6.04 -18.55
C GLU A 52 8.01 6.18 -17.08
N ILE A 53 8.76 6.96 -16.30
CA ILE A 53 8.45 7.27 -14.90
C ILE A 53 7.07 7.93 -14.78
N ASN A 54 6.78 8.92 -15.64
CA ASN A 54 5.51 9.62 -15.62
C ASN A 54 4.34 8.71 -15.99
N ALA A 55 4.51 7.86 -17.01
CA ALA A 55 3.51 6.87 -17.40
C ALA A 55 3.23 5.88 -16.28
N TYR A 56 4.28 5.37 -15.61
CA TYR A 56 4.14 4.49 -14.46
C TYR A 56 3.41 5.17 -13.29
N ARG A 57 3.74 6.43 -13.00
CA ARG A 57 3.07 7.22 -11.96
C ARG A 57 1.57 7.36 -12.25
N ILE A 58 1.20 7.73 -13.47
CA ILE A 58 -0.20 7.88 -13.88
C ILE A 58 -0.93 6.54 -13.78
N ALA A 59 -0.33 5.45 -14.27
CA ALA A 59 -0.94 4.12 -14.19
C ALA A 59 -1.15 3.67 -12.73
N ARG A 60 -0.18 3.95 -11.85
CA ARG A 60 -0.29 3.65 -10.42
C ARG A 60 -1.35 4.49 -9.72
N GLU A 61 -1.42 5.78 -10.02
CA GLU A 61 -2.44 6.68 -9.49
C GLU A 61 -3.84 6.22 -9.92
N GLN A 62 -4.03 5.90 -11.20
CA GLN A 62 -5.30 5.36 -11.69
C GLN A 62 -5.67 4.02 -11.05
N ALA A 63 -4.70 3.14 -10.83
CA ALA A 63 -4.94 1.88 -10.12
C ALA A 63 -5.33 2.12 -8.65
N TYR A 64 -4.67 3.07 -7.99
CA TYR A 64 -4.99 3.47 -6.63
C TYR A 64 -6.38 4.10 -6.54
N GLU A 65 -6.74 5.04 -7.41
CA GLU A 65 -8.06 5.67 -7.44
C GLU A 65 -9.17 4.65 -7.71
N ARG A 66 -8.94 3.67 -8.60
CA ARG A 66 -9.89 2.57 -8.83
C ARG A 66 -10.04 1.69 -7.59
N PHE A 67 -8.93 1.36 -6.93
CA PHE A 67 -8.95 0.59 -5.69
C PHE A 67 -9.71 1.34 -4.60
N GLU A 68 -9.43 2.63 -4.43
CA GLU A 68 -10.10 3.50 -3.48
C GLU A 68 -11.60 3.56 -3.76
N LYS A 69 -12.02 3.86 -4.99
CA LYS A 69 -13.45 3.89 -5.36
C LYS A 69 -14.15 2.55 -5.12
N ALA A 70 -13.49 1.43 -5.44
CA ALA A 70 -14.05 0.10 -5.23
C ALA A 70 -14.18 -0.27 -3.74
N HIS A 71 -13.33 0.28 -2.86
CA HIS A 71 -13.32 -0.05 -1.44
C HIS A 71 -13.94 1.03 -0.54
N ALA A 72 -14.11 2.26 -1.04
CA ALA A 72 -14.73 3.34 -0.31
C ALA A 72 -16.22 3.07 -0.05
N GLY A 73 -16.93 2.46 -1.01
CA GLY A 73 -18.34 2.07 -0.85
C GLY A 73 -18.56 0.92 0.13
N ASN A 74 -17.57 0.04 0.32
CA ASN A 74 -17.72 -1.15 1.16
C ASN A 74 -17.93 -0.81 2.64
N LYS A 75 -17.52 0.37 3.13
CA LYS A 75 -17.70 0.72 4.54
C LYS A 75 -19.17 0.95 4.90
N GLU A 76 -19.92 1.61 4.03
CA GLU A 76 -21.35 1.84 4.24
C GLU A 76 -22.14 0.53 4.09
N ASP A 77 -21.81 -0.29 3.09
CA ASP A 77 -22.44 -1.60 2.89
C ASP A 77 -22.20 -2.55 4.08
N VAL A 78 -20.99 -2.56 4.64
CA VAL A 78 -20.67 -3.36 5.84
C VAL A 78 -21.43 -2.85 7.06
N SER A 79 -21.52 -1.53 7.27
CA SER A 79 -22.29 -0.98 8.39
C SER A 79 -23.77 -1.35 8.29
N ALA A 80 -24.36 -1.20 7.11
CA ALA A 80 -25.76 -1.55 6.88
C ALA A 80 -26.03 -3.05 7.07
N GLN A 81 -25.05 -3.92 6.74
CA GLN A 81 -25.17 -5.36 7.01
C GLN A 81 -25.09 -5.65 8.51
N ILE A 82 -24.15 -5.02 9.23
CA ILE A 82 -24.04 -5.16 10.69
C ILE A 82 -25.34 -4.73 11.37
N ASP A 83 -25.92 -3.60 10.96
CA ASP A 83 -27.17 -3.10 11.54
C ASP A 83 -28.32 -4.10 11.34
N LYS A 84 -28.43 -4.72 10.15
CA LYS A 84 -29.42 -5.77 9.89
C LYS A 84 -29.20 -7.01 10.76
N ASP A 85 -27.96 -7.46 10.88
CA ASP A 85 -27.62 -8.63 11.70
C ASP A 85 -27.93 -8.37 13.18
N ILE A 86 -27.67 -7.15 13.67
CA ILE A 86 -28.02 -6.72 15.03
C ILE A 86 -29.54 -6.69 15.21
N GLU A 87 -30.30 -6.13 14.26
CA GLU A 87 -31.76 -6.11 14.33
C GLU A 87 -32.38 -7.53 14.34
N GLU A 88 -31.80 -8.47 13.60
CA GLU A 88 -32.22 -9.87 13.62
C GLU A 88 -31.87 -10.55 14.95
N TYR A 89 -30.69 -10.27 15.49
CA TYR A 89 -30.28 -10.75 16.81
C TYR A 89 -31.19 -10.23 17.92
N ILE A 90 -31.50 -8.93 17.94
CA ILE A 90 -32.43 -8.33 18.91
C ILE A 90 -33.80 -9.02 18.83
N ARG A 91 -34.34 -9.21 17.62
CA ARG A 91 -35.61 -9.93 17.43
C ARG A 91 -35.57 -11.35 17.97
N THR A 92 -34.45 -12.05 17.81
CA THR A 92 -34.26 -13.39 18.34
C THR A 92 -34.25 -13.39 19.86
N VAL A 93 -33.50 -12.47 20.48
CA VAL A 93 -33.44 -12.31 21.94
C VAL A 93 -34.82 -11.96 22.51
N ASP A 94 -35.54 -11.01 21.90
CA ASP A 94 -36.88 -10.63 22.33
C ASP A 94 -37.85 -11.81 22.30
N LYS A 95 -37.78 -12.63 21.24
CA LYS A 95 -38.58 -13.86 21.14
C LYS A 95 -38.22 -14.86 22.24
N MET A 96 -36.92 -15.08 22.50
CA MET A 96 -36.48 -15.97 23.56
C MET A 96 -36.94 -15.49 24.94
N VAL A 97 -36.90 -14.18 25.20
CA VAL A 97 -37.43 -13.60 26.44
C VAL A 97 -38.92 -13.84 26.53
N GLN A 98 -39.69 -13.54 25.47
CA GLN A 98 -41.14 -13.70 25.47
C GLN A 98 -41.57 -15.15 25.72
N GLU A 99 -40.85 -16.12 25.13
CA GLU A 99 -41.15 -17.55 25.27
C GLU A 99 -40.81 -18.12 26.65
N ASN A 100 -39.79 -17.58 27.33
CA ASN A 100 -39.28 -18.14 28.58
C ASN A 100 -39.66 -17.32 29.82
N LYS A 101 -40.11 -16.07 29.64
CA LYS A 101 -40.44 -15.16 30.75
C LYS A 101 -41.40 -15.80 31.75
N GLU A 102 -42.52 -16.33 31.27
CA GLU A 102 -43.55 -16.91 32.14
C GLU A 102 -43.03 -18.10 32.94
N LYS A 103 -42.26 -18.99 32.29
CA LYS A 103 -41.66 -20.16 32.94
C LYS A 103 -40.70 -19.75 34.05
N VAL A 104 -39.78 -18.82 33.76
CA VAL A 104 -38.81 -18.33 34.73
C VAL A 104 -39.50 -17.61 35.89
N THR A 105 -40.55 -16.83 35.61
CA THR A 105 -41.31 -16.17 36.69
C THR A 105 -42.03 -17.17 37.58
N ALA A 106 -42.63 -18.23 37.01
CA ALA A 106 -43.32 -19.25 37.79
C ALA A 106 -42.35 -20.03 38.68
N GLU A 107 -41.20 -20.44 38.12
CA GLU A 107 -40.15 -21.14 38.87
C GLU A 107 -39.57 -20.28 40.00
N LEU A 108 -39.32 -18.99 39.74
CA LEU A 108 -38.81 -18.07 40.76
C LEU A 108 -39.83 -17.86 41.89
N VAL A 109 -41.11 -17.72 41.56
CA VAL A 109 -42.19 -17.61 42.55
C VAL A 109 -42.28 -18.90 43.38
N GLU A 110 -42.28 -20.06 42.74
CA GLU A 110 -42.32 -21.36 43.44
C GLU A 110 -41.16 -21.50 44.43
N LEU A 111 -39.93 -21.19 44.01
CA LEU A 111 -38.75 -21.23 44.88
C LEU A 111 -38.84 -20.27 46.06
N VAL A 112 -39.39 -19.06 45.86
CA VAL A 112 -39.54 -18.06 46.93
C VAL A 112 -40.60 -18.50 47.96
N PHE A 113 -41.70 -19.12 47.51
CA PHE A 113 -42.76 -19.56 48.40
C PHE A 113 -42.52 -20.94 49.04
N ASN A 114 -41.60 -21.75 48.51
CA ASN A 114 -41.26 -23.05 49.05
C ASN A 114 -40.30 -22.94 50.25
N ILE A 115 -40.85 -22.47 51.38
CA ILE A 115 -40.10 -22.36 52.64
C ILE A 115 -40.03 -23.75 53.28
N THR A 116 -38.87 -24.40 53.20
CA THR A 116 -38.54 -25.60 53.98
C THR A 116 -37.78 -25.21 55.25
N PRO A 117 -38.45 -25.06 56.40
CA PRO A 117 -37.77 -24.79 57.66
C PRO A 117 -36.95 -26.02 58.05
N ALA A 118 -35.63 -25.85 58.04
CA ALA A 118 -34.69 -26.86 58.52
C ALA A 118 -34.08 -26.36 59.83
N VAL A 119 -34.06 -27.24 60.83
CA VAL A 119 -33.29 -26.99 62.05
C VAL A 119 -31.81 -27.09 61.69
N HIS A 120 -30.99 -26.18 62.23
CA HIS A 120 -29.56 -26.22 62.01
C HIS A 120 -28.99 -27.61 62.38
N PRO A 121 -28.11 -28.21 61.57
CA PRO A 121 -27.61 -29.59 61.79
C PRO A 121 -27.04 -29.87 63.20
N ASN A 122 -26.59 -28.84 63.91
CA ASN A 122 -26.03 -28.92 65.27
C ASN A 122 -27.04 -28.64 66.40
N PHE A 123 -28.35 -28.68 66.14
CA PHE A 123 -29.34 -28.50 67.19
C PHE A 123 -29.53 -29.81 67.98
N TYR A 124 -29.18 -29.79 69.26
CA TYR A 124 -29.39 -30.89 70.18
C TYR A 124 -30.37 -30.48 71.27
N VAL A 125 -31.45 -31.25 71.45
CA VAL A 125 -32.38 -31.07 72.57
C VAL A 125 -31.73 -31.68 73.81
N LEU A 126 -31.36 -30.86 74.79
CA LEU A 126 -31.00 -31.33 76.12
C LEU A 126 -32.26 -31.95 76.76
N LYS A 127 -32.44 -33.27 76.62
CA LYS A 127 -33.41 -34.03 77.42
C LYS A 127 -32.95 -34.05 78.87
N ALA A 128 -33.29 -33.01 79.62
CA ALA A 128 -33.01 -32.94 81.05
C ALA A 128 -34.14 -32.27 81.83
N PHE A 129 -35.39 -32.73 81.69
CA PHE A 129 -36.47 -32.43 82.65
C PHE A 129 -37.57 -33.52 82.57
N ASN A 130 -37.31 -34.69 83.18
CA ASN A 130 -38.27 -35.55 83.89
C ASN A 130 -37.67 -36.95 84.10
N GLN A 131 -36.85 -37.06 85.13
CA GLN A 131 -36.67 -38.28 85.92
C GLN A 131 -36.10 -37.87 87.27
N ILE A 132 -37.02 -37.49 88.18
CA ILE A 132 -37.13 -37.76 89.63
C ILE A 132 -38.33 -36.95 90.12
#